data_AF-A0A829MJI1-F1
#
_entry.id   AF-A0A829MJI1-F1
#
_cell.length_a   1.000
_cell.length_b   1.000
_cell.length_c   1.000
_cell.angle_alpha   90.00
_cell.angle_beta   90.00
_cell.angle_gamma   90.00
#
_symmetry.space_group_name_H-M   'P 1'
#
loop_
_entity.id
_entity.type
_entity.pdbx_description
1 polymer ?
#
loop_
_entity_poly.entity_id
_entity_poly.type
_entity_poly.pdbx_seq_one_letter_code
_entity_poly.pdbx_strand_id
1 'polypeptide(L)' 'MHNDDGVQTTLTCATPAPKTTACLVDDLRGTHGFVLSPEHNWAF' A
#
# COMPACT_ATOMS: atom_id res chain seq x y z
N MET A 1 -11.79 4.06 -8.81
CA MET A 1 -10.55 4.83 -8.63
C MET A 1 -9.55 4.33 -9.67
N HIS A 2 -9.42 5.03 -10.80
CA HIS A 2 -8.43 4.73 -11.84
C HIS A 2 -7.61 6.02 -11.99
N ASN A 3 -6.33 5.98 -11.65
CA ASN A 3 -5.43 7.11 -11.87
C ASN A 3 -4.98 7.04 -13.32
N ASP A 4 -5.45 7.99 -14.12
CA ASP A 4 -5.26 8.10 -15.58
C ASP A 4 -4.06 9.03 -15.90
N ASP A 5 -2.98 8.93 -15.13
CA ASP A 5 -1.74 9.71 -15.36
C ASP A 5 -0.71 8.94 -16.23
N GLY A 6 -1.07 7.76 -16.74
CA GLY A 6 -0.15 6.89 -17.49
C GLY A 6 1.02 6.32 -16.66
N VAL A 7 1.12 6.69 -15.38
CA VAL A 7 2.10 6.18 -14.43
C VAL A 7 1.60 4.85 -13.86
N GLN A 8 2.20 3.75 -14.32
CA GLN A 8 1.89 2.42 -13.82
C GLN A 8 2.29 2.34 -12.35
N THR A 9 1.30 2.41 -11.47
CA THR A 9 1.45 2.22 -10.03
C THR A 9 1.12 0.78 -9.70
N THR A 10 2.05 0.06 -9.10
CA THR A 10 1.83 -1.34 -8.68
C THR A 10 1.48 -1.36 -7.19
N LEU A 11 0.31 -1.89 -6.85
CA LEU A 11 -0.12 -2.10 -5.47
C LEU A 11 -0.04 -3.58 -5.11
N THR A 12 0.79 -3.93 -4.14
CA THR A 12 0.91 -5.29 -3.61
C THR A 12 0.46 -5.30 -2.15
N CYS A 13 -0.56 -6.07 -1.80
CA CYS A 13 -1.06 -6.17 -0.43
C CYS A 13 -0.94 -7.58 0.13
N ALA A 14 -0.67 -7.67 1.43
CA ALA A 14 -0.62 -8.90 2.20
C ALA A 14 -1.34 -8.72 3.54
N THR A 15 -1.75 -9.84 4.12
CA THR A 15 -2.42 -9.88 5.42
C THR A 15 -1.52 -10.62 6.41
N PRO A 16 -0.46 -9.97 6.95
CA PRO A 16 0.55 -10.66 7.77
C PRO A 16 0.02 -11.15 9.12
N ALA A 17 -1.08 -10.57 9.60
CA ALA A 17 -1.77 -10.97 10.82
C ALA A 17 -3.29 -10.80 10.66
N PRO A 18 -4.13 -11.47 11.46
CA PRO A 18 -5.58 -11.30 11.41
C PRO A 18 -5.97 -9.82 11.51
N LYS A 19 -6.85 -9.38 10.61
CA LYS A 19 -7.35 -8.00 10.53
C LYS A 19 -6.25 -6.94 10.30
N THR A 20 -5.04 -7.34 9.93
CA THR A 20 -3.94 -6.44 9.60
C THR A 20 -3.62 -6.55 8.11
N THR A 21 -3.68 -5.44 7.39
CA THR A 21 -3.36 -5.36 5.97
C THR A 21 -2.14 -4.48 5.79
N ALA A 22 -1.09 -5.01 5.18
CA ALA A 22 0.09 -4.26 4.76
C ALA A 22 0.09 -4.16 3.24
N CYS A 23 0.27 -2.96 2.70
CA CYS A 23 0.37 -2.75 1.26
C CYS A 23 1.66 -2.00 0.92
N LEU A 24 2.26 -2.39 -0.19
CA LEU A 24 3.36 -1.72 -0.87
C LEU A 24 2.83 -1.07 -2.14
N VAL A 25 3.20 0.19 -2.34
CA VAL A 25 2.91 0.98 -3.53
C VAL A 25 4.24 1.24 -4.22
N ASP A 26 4.40 0.71 -5.42
CA ASP A 26 5.58 0.94 -6.25
C ASP A 26 5.20 1.85 -7.40
N ASP A 27 5.81 3.03 -7.47
CA ASP A 27 5.61 4.00 -8.55
C ASP A 27 6.95 4.60 -9.01
N LEU A 28 6.91 5.56 -9.95
CA LEU A 28 8.10 6.22 -10.48
C LEU A 28 8.87 7.06 -9.45
N ARG A 29 8.28 7.36 -8.30
CA ARG A 29 8.86 8.16 -7.21
C ARG A 29 9.51 7.29 -6.15
N GLY A 30 9.19 6.00 -6.12
CA GLY A 30 9.84 4.99 -5.30
C GLY A 30 8.85 3.96 -4.74
N THR A 31 9.33 3.17 -3.78
CA THR A 31 8.50 2.22 -3.06
C THR A 31 8.03 2.86 -1.75
N HIS A 32 6.71 2.93 -1.58
CA HIS A 32 6.02 3.40 -0.39
C HIS A 32 5.18 2.28 0.21
N GLY A 33 4.72 2.44 1.45
CA GLY A 33 3.86 1.45 2.07
C GLY A 33 2.97 1.99 3.17
N PHE A 34 1.96 1.20 3.48
CA PHE A 34 1.09 1.46 4.62
C PHE A 34 0.63 0.16 5.27
N VAL A 35 0.38 0.24 6.58
CA VAL A 35 -0.19 -0.83 7.37
C VAL A 35 -1.48 -0.34 8.00
N LEU A 36 -2.55 -1.09 7.78
CA LEU A 36 -3.84 -0.92 8.42
C LEU A 36 -4.03 -2.04 9.43
N SER A 37 -4.24 -1.72 10.70
CA SER A 37 -4.55 -2.69 11.73
C SER A 37 -5.58 -2.12 12.71
N PRO A 38 -6.26 -2.96 13.51
CA PRO A 38 -7.22 -2.46 14.50
C PRO A 38 -6.55 -1.62 15.59
N GLU A 39 -5.27 -1.87 15.87
CA GLU A 39 -4.53 -1.22 16.95
C GLU A 39 -3.94 0.10 16.50
N HIS A 40 -3.33 0.14 15.31
CA HIS A 40 -2.68 1.32 14.79
C HIS A 40 -2.50 1.27 13.27
N ASN A 41 -2.62 2.44 12.64
CA ASN A 41 -2.35 2.62 11.21
C ASN A 41 -1.10 3.46 11.03
N TRP A 42 -0.23 3.11 10.09
CA TRP A 42 0.98 3.87 9.80
C TRP A 42 1.42 3.70 8.34
N ALA A 43 2.28 4.61 7.86
CA ALA A 43 2.79 4.65 6.49
C ALA A 43 4.30 4.96 6.48
N PHE A 44 4.98 4.57 5.40
CA PHE A 44 6.42 4.76 5.17
C PHE A 44 6.76 4.97 3.69
#